data_AF-A0AAN8K0T5-F1
#
_entry.id   AF-A0AAN8K0T5-F1
#
_cell.length_a   1.000
_cell.length_b   1.000
_cell.length_c   1.000
_cell.angle_alpha   90.00
_cell.angle_beta   90.00
_cell.angle_gamma   90.00
#
_symmetry.space_group_name_H-M   'P 1'
#
loop_
_entity.id
_entity.type
_entity.pdbx_description
1 polymer ?
#
loop_
_entity_poly.entity_id
_entity_poly.type
_entity_poly.pdbx_seq_one_letter_code
_entity_poly.pdbx_strand_id
1 'polypeptide(L)'
;MIMTAYIVSILCILIGTASTATSSPKLAKISTLMDLTVAFDLGDLDDDGFAEYSENRDHFVRADTNGDGEISDTEVGGDSVGEDVPSVALKFVDINGDGKITMADIDIFFFQLGREYGNEIDLEEYLEYWLSKKESEKSGITVKAFVRARRNYLVMDIDDNLKVSEKEFRSEFRVADYDKNGNLTPEEFSGFRPIRNVNVTAYCNNGNAGCPVANFLIMFNEANGDNNKFLSMTEYLKKFGELTTSK
;
A
#
# COMPACT_ATOMS: atom_id res chain seq x y z
N MET A 1 -32.45 65.15 -12.16
CA MET A 1 -33.35 64.32 -12.98
C MET A 1 -33.64 63.05 -12.20
N ILE A 2 -34.86 62.94 -11.70
CA ILE A 2 -35.38 61.81 -10.92
C ILE A 2 -36.10 60.87 -11.90
N MET A 3 -35.85 59.56 -11.75
CA MET A 3 -36.81 58.47 -12.00
C MET A 3 -36.25 57.22 -11.26
N THR A 4 -36.67 56.84 -10.04
CA THR A 4 -37.87 56.05 -9.65
C THR A 4 -38.14 54.85 -10.57
N ALA A 5 -38.46 53.63 -10.13
CA ALA A 5 -38.61 52.92 -8.85
C ALA A 5 -39.00 51.44 -9.17
N TYR A 6 -39.20 50.61 -8.13
CA TYR A 6 -39.71 49.21 -8.07
C TYR A 6 -38.65 48.09 -8.12
N ILE A 7 -38.21 47.52 -6.98
CA ILE A 7 -38.89 46.63 -6.01
C ILE A 7 -39.45 45.35 -6.68
N VAL A 8 -38.84 44.19 -6.39
CA VAL A 8 -39.41 42.99 -5.75
C VAL A 8 -38.42 41.82 -5.92
N SER A 9 -37.82 41.42 -4.80
CA SER A 9 -37.53 40.04 -4.37
C SER A 9 -37.72 38.90 -5.38
N ILE A 10 -36.63 38.29 -5.86
CA ILE A 10 -36.50 36.82 -5.89
C ILE A 10 -35.08 36.48 -5.42
N LEU A 11 -35.01 36.25 -4.12
CA LEU A 11 -34.03 35.40 -3.47
C LEU A 11 -34.17 33.98 -4.05
N CYS A 12 -33.57 33.69 -5.21
CA CYS A 12 -33.31 32.32 -5.60
C CYS A 12 -32.09 31.86 -4.83
N ILE A 13 -32.38 31.38 -3.62
CA ILE A 13 -31.57 30.43 -2.88
C ILE A 13 -31.34 29.23 -3.81
N LEU A 14 -30.32 29.27 -4.66
CA LEU A 14 -29.61 28.06 -5.00
C LEU A 14 -28.72 27.76 -3.80
N ILE A 15 -29.31 27.11 -2.79
CA ILE A 15 -28.59 26.05 -2.09
C ILE A 15 -28.42 24.96 -3.15
N GLY A 16 -27.46 25.19 -4.05
CA GLY A 16 -26.73 24.09 -4.63
C GLY A 16 -26.03 23.48 -3.44
N THR A 17 -26.60 22.40 -2.92
CA THR A 17 -25.89 21.49 -2.05
C THR A 17 -24.50 21.36 -2.64
N ALA A 18 -23.46 21.71 -1.88
CA ALA A 18 -22.15 21.15 -2.12
C ALA A 18 -22.37 19.65 -2.00
N SER A 19 -22.69 19.01 -3.13
CA SER A 19 -22.45 17.61 -3.31
C SER A 19 -20.95 17.51 -3.15
N THR A 20 -20.51 17.21 -1.93
CA THR A 20 -19.24 16.54 -1.72
C THR A 20 -19.38 15.24 -2.47
N ALA A 21 -19.17 15.30 -3.78
CA ALA A 21 -18.92 14.14 -4.59
C ALA A 21 -17.58 13.63 -4.10
N THR A 22 -17.60 12.89 -2.98
CA THR A 22 -16.58 11.92 -2.67
C THR A 22 -16.60 10.98 -3.86
N SER A 23 -15.74 11.24 -4.84
CA SER A 23 -15.54 10.33 -5.96
C SER A 23 -15.33 8.95 -5.36
N SER A 24 -16.08 7.95 -5.82
CA SER A 24 -15.92 6.58 -5.34
C SER A 24 -14.44 6.21 -5.37
N PRO A 25 -13.91 5.58 -4.30
CA PRO A 25 -12.49 5.26 -4.24
C PRO A 25 -12.12 4.40 -5.45
N LYS A 26 -11.01 4.76 -6.12
CA LYS A 26 -10.53 4.02 -7.29
C LYS A 26 -10.13 2.62 -6.88
N LEU A 27 -10.49 1.65 -7.71
CA LEU A 27 -10.05 0.27 -7.58
C LEU A 27 -8.84 0.03 -8.49
N ALA A 28 -7.91 -0.77 -7.99
CA ALA A 28 -6.76 -1.23 -8.76
C ALA A 28 -6.54 -2.74 -8.57
N LYS A 29 -5.91 -3.37 -9.56
CA LYS A 29 -5.42 -4.75 -9.42
C LYS A 29 -4.30 -4.78 -8.39
N ILE A 30 -4.24 -5.86 -7.60
CA ILE A 30 -3.15 -6.09 -6.64
C ILE A 30 -1.79 -6.00 -7.33
N SER A 31 -1.62 -6.59 -8.52
CA SER A 31 -0.36 -6.54 -9.25
C SER A 31 0.07 -5.10 -9.56
N THR A 32 -0.86 -4.24 -9.99
CA THR A 32 -0.57 -2.83 -10.27
C THR A 32 -0.07 -2.09 -9.02
N LEU A 33 -0.67 -2.37 -7.86
CA LEU A 33 -0.25 -1.75 -6.61
C LEU A 33 1.08 -2.32 -6.12
N MET A 34 1.31 -3.62 -6.27
CA MET A 34 2.60 -4.25 -5.96
C MET A 34 3.72 -3.66 -6.82
N ASP A 35 3.51 -3.51 -8.13
CA ASP A 35 4.50 -2.92 -9.03
C ASP A 35 4.84 -1.47 -8.63
N LEU A 36 3.84 -0.68 -8.26
CA LEU A 36 4.04 0.68 -7.74
C LEU A 36 4.73 0.66 -6.36
N THR A 37 4.42 -0.31 -5.50
CA THR A 37 5.04 -0.40 -4.17
C THR A 37 6.53 -0.67 -4.26
N VAL A 38 6.99 -1.46 -5.24
CA VAL A 38 8.43 -1.66 -5.47
C VAL A 38 9.15 -0.34 -5.72
N ALA A 39 8.53 0.58 -6.46
CA ALA A 39 9.09 1.91 -6.69
C ALA A 39 9.17 2.75 -5.42
N PHE A 40 8.14 2.67 -4.57
CA PHE A 40 8.11 3.35 -3.29
C PHE A 40 9.19 2.81 -2.35
N ASP A 41 9.27 1.48 -2.19
CA ASP A 41 10.22 0.79 -1.32
C ASP A 41 11.69 1.04 -1.74
N LEU A 42 11.93 1.43 -3.00
CA LEU A 42 13.25 1.86 -3.47
C LEU A 42 13.59 3.32 -3.14
N GLY A 43 12.57 4.17 -2.96
CA GLY A 43 12.71 5.57 -2.57
C GLY A 43 12.64 5.77 -1.05
N ASP A 44 12.04 4.85 -0.32
CA ASP A 44 12.06 4.74 1.14
C ASP A 44 13.37 4.03 1.55
N LEU A 45 14.45 4.82 1.63
CA LEU A 45 15.81 4.28 1.68
C LEU A 45 16.24 3.80 3.07
N ASP A 46 15.56 4.24 4.11
CA ASP A 46 15.81 3.82 5.49
C ASP A 46 14.70 2.92 6.06
N ASP A 47 13.69 2.59 5.25
CA ASP A 47 12.57 1.68 5.54
C ASP A 47 11.74 2.15 6.75
N ASP A 48 11.56 3.47 6.89
CA ASP A 48 10.74 4.09 7.94
C ASP A 48 9.26 4.25 7.54
N GLY A 49 8.95 3.97 6.26
CA GLY A 49 7.62 4.09 5.68
C GLY A 49 7.36 5.42 4.98
N PHE A 50 8.37 6.29 4.85
CA PHE A 50 8.30 7.59 4.20
C PHE A 50 9.44 7.75 3.19
N ALA A 51 9.09 8.09 1.95
CA ALA A 51 10.09 8.53 0.99
C ALA A 51 10.36 10.03 1.19
N GLU A 52 11.60 10.40 1.50
CA GLU A 52 11.99 11.80 1.69
C GLU A 52 12.88 12.37 0.57
N TYR A 53 12.69 13.65 0.26
CA TYR A 53 13.53 14.34 -0.73
C TYR A 53 15.01 14.38 -0.29
N SER A 54 15.27 14.62 0.99
CA SER A 54 16.63 14.70 1.57
C SER A 54 17.40 13.42 1.32
N GLU A 55 16.77 12.30 1.62
CA GLU A 55 17.38 10.98 1.59
C GLU A 55 17.65 10.52 0.17
N ASN A 56 16.67 10.70 -0.72
CA ASN A 56 16.79 10.39 -2.13
C ASN A 56 17.89 11.23 -2.79
N ARG A 57 17.95 12.54 -2.48
CA ARG A 57 19.04 13.42 -2.95
C ARG A 57 20.40 12.95 -2.44
N ASP A 58 20.52 12.65 -1.16
CA ASP A 58 21.81 12.26 -0.57
C ASP A 58 22.26 10.88 -1.08
N HIS A 59 21.33 9.97 -1.36
CA HIS A 59 21.61 8.71 -2.00
C HIS A 59 22.06 8.89 -3.45
N PHE A 60 21.39 9.77 -4.21
CA PHE A 60 21.82 10.10 -5.56
C PHE A 60 23.26 10.57 -5.61
N VAL A 61 23.63 11.51 -4.74
CA VAL A 61 25.00 12.06 -4.68
C VAL A 61 26.03 10.98 -4.30
N ARG A 62 25.64 9.95 -3.54
CA ARG A 62 26.52 8.82 -3.23
C ARG A 62 26.64 7.81 -4.38
N ALA A 63 25.54 7.60 -5.11
CA ALA A 63 25.45 6.64 -6.21
C ALA A 63 26.09 7.16 -7.51
N ASP A 64 26.06 8.49 -7.75
CA ASP A 64 26.80 9.15 -8.84
C ASP A 64 28.31 9.17 -8.53
N THR A 65 28.94 8.01 -8.69
CA THR A 65 30.36 7.81 -8.32
C THR A 65 31.32 8.52 -9.25
N ASN A 66 30.92 8.74 -10.50
CA ASN A 66 31.75 9.35 -11.51
C ASN A 66 31.56 10.89 -11.60
N GLY A 67 30.48 11.41 -11.01
CA GLY A 67 30.19 12.84 -10.88
C GLY A 67 29.67 13.50 -12.15
N ASP A 68 29.09 12.72 -13.08
CA ASP A 68 28.54 13.23 -14.34
C ASP A 68 27.09 13.70 -14.22
N GLY A 69 26.48 13.54 -13.04
CA GLY A 69 25.12 13.99 -12.76
C GLY A 69 24.04 13.00 -13.23
N GLU A 70 24.42 11.76 -13.54
CA GLU A 70 23.53 10.68 -13.97
C GLU A 70 23.88 9.41 -13.19
N ILE A 71 22.89 8.59 -12.82
CA ILE A 71 23.14 7.24 -12.33
C ILE A 71 22.91 6.27 -13.47
N SER A 72 23.98 5.58 -13.87
CA SER A 72 23.98 4.55 -14.91
C SER A 72 23.81 3.13 -14.35
N ASP A 73 23.47 2.15 -15.19
CA ASP A 73 23.43 0.72 -14.82
C ASP A 73 24.72 0.24 -14.11
N THR A 74 25.86 0.82 -14.47
CA THR A 74 27.17 0.48 -13.90
C THR A 74 27.31 0.96 -12.46
N GLU A 75 26.64 2.07 -12.12
CA GLU A 75 26.62 2.65 -10.77
C GLU A 75 25.57 1.99 -9.87
N VAL A 76 24.43 1.56 -10.45
CA VAL A 76 23.39 0.79 -9.72
C VAL A 76 23.87 -0.62 -9.34
N GLY A 77 24.72 -1.25 -10.15
CA GLY A 77 25.24 -2.61 -9.92
C GLY A 77 26.31 -2.74 -8.83
N GLY A 78 26.71 -1.63 -8.18
CA GLY A 78 27.82 -1.58 -7.22
C GLY A 78 27.50 -2.08 -5.81
N ASP A 79 26.25 -1.98 -5.36
CA ASP A 79 25.83 -2.34 -4.00
C ASP A 79 24.65 -3.32 -4.01
N SER A 80 24.94 -4.59 -3.76
CA SER A 80 24.16 -5.60 -3.01
C SER A 80 22.63 -5.71 -3.14
N VAL A 81 21.97 -5.14 -4.15
CA VAL A 81 20.54 -5.42 -4.43
C VAL A 81 20.46 -6.54 -5.45
N GLY A 82 19.68 -7.60 -5.16
CA GLY A 82 19.64 -8.85 -5.93
C GLY A 82 19.49 -8.68 -7.45
N GLU A 83 19.94 -9.68 -8.21
CA GLU A 83 20.22 -9.68 -9.67
C GLU A 83 19.12 -9.12 -10.61
N ASP A 84 17.88 -8.90 -10.13
CA ASP A 84 16.75 -8.38 -10.92
C ASP A 84 16.31 -6.95 -10.56
N VAL A 85 16.84 -6.36 -9.49
CA VAL A 85 16.41 -5.02 -9.00
C VAL A 85 16.91 -3.83 -9.84
N PRO A 86 18.12 -3.84 -10.44
CA PRO A 86 18.63 -2.67 -11.16
C PRO A 86 17.72 -2.18 -12.30
N SER A 87 17.24 -3.09 -13.15
CA SER A 87 16.42 -2.74 -14.32
C SER A 87 14.98 -2.33 -13.98
N VAL A 88 14.47 -2.79 -12.84
CA VAL A 88 13.14 -2.42 -12.34
C VAL A 88 13.22 -1.07 -11.64
N ALA A 89 14.24 -0.85 -10.81
CA ALA A 89 14.50 0.42 -10.14
C ALA A 89 14.65 1.58 -11.15
N LEU A 90 15.43 1.37 -12.21
CA LEU A 90 15.63 2.35 -13.27
C LEU A 90 14.31 2.79 -13.91
N LYS A 91 13.38 1.87 -14.21
CA LYS A 91 12.10 2.21 -14.87
C LYS A 91 11.14 3.02 -14.00
N PHE A 92 11.28 2.95 -12.69
CA PHE A 92 10.37 3.59 -11.76
C PHE A 92 10.88 4.94 -11.25
N VAL A 93 12.20 5.10 -11.19
CA VAL A 93 12.87 6.35 -10.78
C VAL A 93 13.19 7.23 -11.99
N ASP A 94 13.37 6.68 -13.19
CA ASP A 94 13.41 7.44 -14.45
C ASP A 94 12.02 7.94 -14.83
N ILE A 95 11.61 9.07 -14.23
CA ILE A 95 10.27 9.64 -14.40
C ILE A 95 10.07 10.17 -15.83
N ASN A 96 11.13 10.63 -16.48
CA ASN A 96 11.05 11.22 -17.81
C ASN A 96 11.20 10.20 -18.96
N GLY A 97 11.72 9.01 -18.66
CA GLY A 97 11.80 7.85 -19.55
C GLY A 97 12.95 7.90 -20.56
N ASP A 98 14.02 8.66 -20.28
CA ASP A 98 15.18 8.79 -21.16
C ASP A 98 16.27 7.74 -20.92
N GLY A 99 16.05 6.84 -19.96
CA GLY A 99 16.95 5.75 -19.59
C GLY A 99 18.04 6.16 -18.61
N LYS A 100 17.93 7.34 -17.98
CA LYS A 100 18.89 7.84 -17.00
C LYS A 100 18.14 8.31 -15.76
N ILE A 101 18.71 8.04 -14.59
CA ILE A 101 18.23 8.68 -13.36
C ILE A 101 19.07 9.93 -13.14
N THR A 102 18.42 11.07 -13.00
CA THR A 102 19.05 12.36 -12.74
C THR A 102 18.43 13.05 -11.53
N MET A 103 19.08 14.10 -11.03
CA MET A 103 18.46 14.96 -10.01
C MET A 103 17.15 15.58 -10.50
N ALA A 104 16.98 15.76 -11.81
CA ALA A 104 15.72 16.24 -12.36
C ALA A 104 14.58 15.22 -12.16
N ASP A 105 14.86 13.93 -12.15
CA ASP A 105 13.84 12.90 -11.91
C ASP A 105 13.40 12.87 -10.44
N ILE A 106 14.34 13.03 -9.51
CA ILE A 106 14.06 13.21 -8.08
C ILE A 106 13.27 14.50 -7.85
N ASP A 107 13.70 15.60 -8.46
CA ASP A 107 12.98 16.86 -8.42
C ASP A 107 11.58 16.70 -9.02
N ILE A 108 11.39 16.00 -10.14
CA ILE A 108 10.06 15.78 -10.71
C ILE A 108 9.20 14.93 -9.77
N PHE A 109 9.75 13.85 -9.21
CA PHE A 109 9.06 12.98 -8.25
C PHE A 109 8.51 13.79 -7.08
N PHE A 110 9.37 14.53 -6.39
CA PHE A 110 9.01 15.31 -5.21
C PHE A 110 8.37 16.68 -5.53
N PHE A 111 8.56 17.27 -6.70
CA PHE A 111 7.85 18.50 -7.10
C PHE A 111 6.42 18.21 -7.54
N GLN A 112 6.19 17.04 -8.13
CA GLN A 112 4.85 16.58 -8.47
C GLN A 112 4.08 16.14 -7.23
N LEU A 113 4.70 15.33 -6.37
CA LEU A 113 4.08 14.82 -5.15
C LEU A 113 4.10 15.84 -4.01
N GLY A 114 5.21 16.54 -3.80
CA GLY A 114 5.43 17.42 -2.65
C GLY A 114 4.72 18.77 -2.69
N ARG A 115 4.15 19.17 -3.84
CA ARG A 115 3.15 20.27 -3.86
C ARG A 115 1.81 19.86 -3.24
N GLU A 116 1.53 18.56 -3.21
CA GLU A 116 0.28 17.99 -2.70
C GLU A 116 0.44 17.45 -1.28
N TYR A 117 1.62 16.87 -0.95
CA TYR A 117 1.84 16.12 0.29
C TYR A 117 3.02 16.60 1.19
N GLY A 118 3.97 17.39 0.67
CA GLY A 118 5.14 17.88 1.43
C GLY A 118 6.48 17.24 1.03
N ASN A 119 7.49 17.27 1.91
CA ASN A 119 8.83 16.71 1.62
C ASN A 119 8.97 15.22 2.04
N GLU A 120 7.97 14.70 2.73
CA GLU A 120 7.83 13.32 3.20
C GLU A 120 6.56 12.77 2.54
N ILE A 121 6.63 11.59 1.95
CA ILE A 121 5.51 10.97 1.24
C ILE A 121 5.34 9.56 1.75
N ASP A 122 4.14 9.21 2.21
CA ASP A 122 3.84 7.83 2.60
C ASP A 122 3.35 6.98 1.42
N LEU A 123 3.31 5.66 1.61
CA LEU A 123 2.87 4.72 0.57
C LEU A 123 1.41 4.96 0.12
N GLU A 124 0.52 5.41 1.01
CA GLU A 124 -0.89 5.68 0.66
C GLU A 124 -0.96 6.88 -0.29
N GLU A 125 -0.30 7.98 0.04
CA GLU A 125 -0.20 9.19 -0.78
C GLU A 125 0.45 8.90 -2.14
N TYR A 126 1.56 8.16 -2.14
CA TYR A 126 2.25 7.74 -3.37
C TYR A 126 1.32 6.95 -4.31
N LEU A 127 0.63 5.93 -3.78
CA LEU A 127 -0.26 5.09 -4.57
C LEU A 127 -1.50 5.85 -5.05
N GLU A 128 -2.09 6.70 -4.22
CA GLU A 128 -3.24 7.55 -4.59
C GLU A 128 -2.89 8.48 -5.76
N TYR A 129 -1.73 9.12 -5.71
CA TYR A 129 -1.24 9.97 -6.78
C TYR A 129 -1.12 9.21 -8.12
N TRP A 130 -0.46 8.06 -8.14
CA TRP A 130 -0.27 7.30 -9.38
C TRP A 130 -1.57 6.70 -9.91
N LEU A 131 -2.47 6.27 -9.03
CA LEU A 131 -3.80 5.85 -9.45
C LEU A 131 -4.68 7.01 -9.92
N SER A 132 -4.46 8.25 -9.46
CA SER A 132 -5.20 9.42 -9.94
C SER A 132 -5.05 9.60 -11.46
N LYS A 133 -3.88 9.22 -12.01
CA LYS A 133 -3.54 9.25 -13.44
C LYS A 133 -4.07 8.06 -14.26
N LYS A 134 -4.60 7.03 -13.60
CA LYS A 134 -5.13 5.80 -14.26
C LYS A 134 -6.65 5.74 -14.21
N GLU A 135 -7.28 5.04 -15.14
CA GLU A 135 -8.70 4.71 -15.01
C GLU A 135 -8.92 3.72 -13.87
N SER A 136 -10.05 3.83 -13.19
CA SER A 136 -10.42 2.86 -12.14
C SER A 136 -10.69 1.50 -12.77
N GLU A 137 -10.19 0.45 -12.14
CA GLU A 137 -10.54 -0.92 -12.49
C GLU A 137 -11.99 -1.23 -12.10
N LYS A 138 -12.62 -2.19 -12.79
CA LYS A 138 -13.97 -2.68 -12.46
C LYS A 138 -14.00 -3.54 -11.20
N SER A 139 -12.88 -4.18 -10.89
CA SER A 139 -12.69 -4.99 -9.70
C SER A 139 -11.25 -4.88 -9.22
N GLY A 140 -11.07 -4.96 -7.91
CA GLY A 140 -9.76 -4.81 -7.32
C GLY A 140 -9.82 -4.44 -5.86
N ILE A 141 -8.82 -3.72 -5.41
CA ILE A 141 -8.68 -3.24 -4.04
C ILE A 141 -8.49 -1.73 -4.06
N THR A 142 -8.96 -1.04 -3.02
CA THR A 142 -8.67 0.39 -2.82
C THR A 142 -7.26 0.55 -2.25
N VAL A 143 -6.64 1.71 -2.44
CA VAL A 143 -5.30 1.99 -1.88
C VAL A 143 -5.28 1.76 -0.37
N LYS A 144 -6.24 2.36 0.34
CA LYS A 144 -6.37 2.21 1.79
C LYS A 144 -6.48 0.76 2.26
N ALA A 145 -7.26 -0.07 1.57
CA ALA A 145 -7.39 -1.49 1.89
C ALA A 145 -6.08 -2.25 1.60
N PHE A 146 -5.39 -1.90 0.52
CA PHE A 146 -4.09 -2.46 0.17
C PHE A 146 -3.02 -2.11 1.21
N VAL A 147 -2.85 -0.83 1.54
CA VAL A 147 -1.85 -0.36 2.54
C VAL A 147 -2.10 -1.00 3.90
N ARG A 148 -3.37 -1.07 4.34
CA ARG A 148 -3.75 -1.76 5.58
C ARG A 148 -3.39 -3.24 5.55
N ALA A 149 -3.66 -3.92 4.44
CA ALA A 149 -3.36 -5.35 4.31
C ALA A 149 -1.84 -5.59 4.24
N ARG A 150 -1.09 -4.79 3.48
CA ARG A 150 0.40 -4.81 3.46
C ARG A 150 0.97 -4.65 4.86
N ARG A 151 0.51 -3.66 5.62
CA ARG A 151 0.96 -3.46 7.02
C ARG A 151 0.69 -4.69 7.89
N ASN A 152 -0.48 -5.33 7.76
CA ASN A 152 -0.78 -6.54 8.52
C ASN A 152 0.12 -7.73 8.11
N TYR A 153 0.52 -7.80 6.83
CA TYR A 153 1.47 -8.81 6.36
C TYR A 153 2.86 -8.59 6.97
N LEU A 154 3.39 -7.37 6.89
CA LEU A 154 4.72 -7.05 7.42
C LEU A 154 4.82 -7.26 8.94
N VAL A 155 3.73 -7.05 9.68
CA VAL A 155 3.69 -7.38 11.12
C VAL A 155 3.84 -8.89 11.37
N MET A 156 3.37 -9.75 10.46
CA MET A 156 3.57 -11.20 10.57
C MET A 156 4.97 -11.63 10.16
N ASP A 157 5.56 -10.93 9.20
CA ASP A 157 6.86 -11.25 8.61
C ASP A 157 7.99 -10.84 9.57
N ILE A 158 8.16 -11.63 10.64
CA ILE A 158 8.98 -11.26 11.79
C ILE A 158 10.47 -11.23 11.42
N ASP A 159 10.90 -12.08 10.49
CA ASP A 159 12.29 -12.15 10.04
C ASP A 159 12.56 -11.33 8.77
N ASP A 160 11.57 -10.57 8.31
CA ASP A 160 11.64 -9.61 7.20
C ASP A 160 12.22 -10.20 5.90
N ASN A 161 11.81 -11.44 5.61
CA ASN A 161 12.28 -12.17 4.43
C ASN A 161 11.28 -12.10 3.26
N LEU A 162 10.22 -11.29 3.41
CA LEU A 162 9.08 -11.14 2.50
C LEU A 162 8.28 -12.43 2.29
N LYS A 163 8.33 -13.38 3.23
CA LYS A 163 7.68 -14.70 3.18
C LYS A 163 7.21 -15.14 4.56
N VAL A 164 5.91 -15.00 4.81
CA VAL A 164 5.32 -15.44 6.07
C VAL A 164 5.24 -16.96 6.14
N SER A 165 5.96 -17.56 7.09
CA SER A 165 5.90 -18.98 7.41
C SER A 165 4.68 -19.33 8.27
N GLU A 166 4.33 -20.61 8.33
CA GLU A 166 3.30 -21.09 9.27
C GLU A 166 3.64 -20.75 10.73
N LYS A 167 4.94 -20.77 11.07
CA LYS A 167 5.42 -20.45 12.43
C LYS A 167 5.13 -19.00 12.80
N GLU A 168 5.35 -18.08 11.86
CA GLU A 168 5.07 -16.65 12.00
C GLU A 168 3.58 -16.38 12.08
N PHE A 169 2.80 -16.98 11.18
CA PHE A 169 1.34 -16.89 11.21
C PHE A 169 0.75 -17.37 12.55
N ARG A 170 1.29 -18.46 13.11
CA ARG A 170 0.92 -18.95 14.46
C ARG A 170 1.38 -18.02 15.58
N SER A 171 2.44 -17.25 15.37
CA SER A 171 2.93 -16.31 16.38
C SER A 171 1.89 -15.25 16.68
N GLU A 172 1.28 -14.68 15.65
CA GLU A 172 0.18 -13.72 15.83
C GLU A 172 -1.03 -14.33 16.52
N PHE A 173 -1.32 -15.62 16.30
CA PHE A 173 -2.41 -16.29 17.02
C PHE A 173 -2.12 -16.32 18.52
N ARG A 174 -0.87 -16.64 18.90
CA ARG A 174 -0.45 -16.66 20.32
C ARG A 174 -0.47 -15.27 20.96
N VAL A 175 -0.29 -14.21 20.18
CA VAL A 175 -0.42 -12.83 20.66
C VAL A 175 -1.88 -12.48 20.92
N ALA A 176 -2.79 -12.98 20.07
CA ALA A 176 -4.23 -12.76 20.23
C ALA A 176 -4.87 -13.62 21.33
N ASP A 177 -4.40 -14.86 21.54
CA ASP A 177 -4.85 -15.82 22.56
C ASP A 177 -4.28 -15.45 23.95
N TYR A 178 -4.83 -14.40 24.55
CA TYR A 178 -4.32 -13.82 25.79
C TYR A 178 -4.47 -14.76 26.98
N ASP A 179 -5.57 -15.52 27.03
CA ASP A 179 -5.83 -16.48 28.11
C ASP A 179 -5.14 -17.84 27.89
N LYS A 180 -4.58 -18.06 26.69
CA LYS A 180 -3.80 -19.23 26.28
C LYS A 180 -4.62 -20.51 26.32
N ASN A 181 -5.93 -20.42 26.09
CA ASN A 181 -6.81 -21.58 26.07
C ASN A 181 -6.79 -22.33 24.71
N GLY A 182 -6.08 -21.78 23.71
CA GLY A 182 -5.95 -22.36 22.38
C GLY A 182 -7.08 -21.99 21.41
N ASN A 183 -7.99 -21.10 21.80
CA ASN A 183 -9.13 -20.62 21.03
C ASN A 183 -9.28 -19.11 21.17
N LEU A 184 -9.48 -18.41 20.05
CA LEU A 184 -9.78 -16.98 20.08
C LEU A 184 -11.28 -16.75 20.30
N THR A 185 -11.62 -16.09 21.39
CA THR A 185 -12.92 -15.43 21.57
C THR A 185 -13.13 -14.33 20.53
N PRO A 186 -14.37 -13.84 20.30
CA PRO A 186 -14.61 -12.68 19.45
C PRO A 186 -13.79 -11.43 19.84
N GLU A 187 -13.59 -11.23 21.15
CA GLU A 187 -12.76 -10.16 21.68
C GLU A 187 -11.28 -10.34 21.32
N GLU A 188 -10.71 -11.52 21.53
CA GLU A 188 -9.32 -11.85 21.18
C GLU A 188 -9.10 -11.79 19.67
N PHE A 189 -10.10 -12.20 18.88
CA PHE A 189 -10.06 -12.13 17.42
C PHE A 189 -9.85 -10.70 16.93
N SER A 190 -10.43 -9.69 17.60
CA SER A 190 -10.22 -8.28 17.22
C SER A 190 -8.74 -7.85 17.31
N GLY A 191 -7.96 -8.54 18.16
CA GLY A 191 -6.52 -8.39 18.30
C GLY A 191 -5.71 -9.15 17.23
N PHE A 192 -6.32 -10.11 16.53
CA PHE A 192 -5.67 -10.88 15.48
C PHE A 192 -5.57 -10.06 14.18
N ARG A 193 -4.51 -9.26 14.10
CA ARG A 193 -4.24 -8.33 12.99
C ARG A 193 -4.23 -8.96 11.59
N PRO A 194 -3.70 -10.18 11.37
CA PRO A 194 -3.54 -10.76 10.03
C PRO A 194 -4.80 -10.86 9.18
N ILE A 195 -5.98 -10.97 9.79
CA ILE A 195 -7.20 -11.27 9.04
C ILE A 195 -8.42 -10.54 9.59
N ARG A 196 -8.23 -9.32 10.12
CA ARG A 196 -9.33 -8.50 10.68
C ARG A 196 -10.54 -8.33 9.75
N ASN A 197 -10.36 -8.58 8.45
CA ASN A 197 -11.39 -8.42 7.42
C ASN A 197 -11.98 -9.75 6.94
N VAL A 198 -11.53 -10.89 7.47
CA VAL A 198 -12.07 -12.21 7.14
C VAL A 198 -13.33 -12.47 7.94
N ASN A 199 -14.34 -13.04 7.28
CA ASN A 199 -15.53 -13.52 7.98
C ASN A 199 -15.18 -14.76 8.82
N VAL A 200 -14.88 -14.52 10.09
CA VAL A 200 -14.53 -15.52 11.12
C VAL A 200 -15.57 -16.62 11.24
N THR A 201 -16.85 -16.28 11.07
CA THR A 201 -17.95 -17.24 11.21
C THR A 201 -17.92 -18.34 10.14
N ALA A 202 -17.25 -18.11 9.01
CA ALA A 202 -17.04 -19.13 7.98
C ALA A 202 -16.05 -20.22 8.41
N TYR A 203 -15.15 -19.90 9.35
CA TYR A 203 -14.07 -20.79 9.78
C TYR A 203 -14.24 -21.28 11.21
N CYS A 204 -15.07 -20.61 12.02
CA CYS A 204 -15.23 -20.88 13.43
C CYS A 204 -16.71 -21.23 13.69
N ASN A 205 -16.97 -22.44 14.18
CA ASN A 205 -18.32 -22.94 14.42
C ASN A 205 -19.09 -22.04 15.39
N ASN A 206 -20.04 -21.25 14.87
CA ASN A 206 -21.03 -20.45 15.60
C ASN A 206 -20.52 -19.73 16.87
N GLY A 207 -19.50 -18.86 16.72
CA GLY A 207 -19.26 -17.62 17.50
C GLY A 207 -19.07 -17.67 19.03
N ASN A 208 -19.52 -18.72 19.72
CA ASN A 208 -19.68 -18.77 21.18
C ASN A 208 -18.70 -19.73 21.87
N ALA A 209 -18.01 -20.61 21.13
CA ALA A 209 -17.11 -21.62 21.68
C ALA A 209 -15.61 -21.30 21.47
N GLY A 210 -15.30 -20.11 20.95
CA GLY A 210 -13.95 -19.73 20.54
C GLY A 210 -13.53 -20.38 19.22
N CYS A 211 -12.53 -19.79 18.54
CA CYS A 211 -12.00 -20.32 17.30
C CYS A 211 -10.62 -20.98 17.50
N PRO A 212 -10.50 -22.30 17.31
CA PRO A 212 -9.26 -23.01 17.62
C PRO A 212 -8.16 -22.67 16.60
N VAL A 213 -6.90 -22.68 17.06
CA VAL A 213 -5.71 -22.44 16.21
C VAL A 213 -5.69 -23.30 14.95
N ALA A 214 -6.21 -24.54 15.01
CA ALA A 214 -6.27 -25.44 13.87
C ALA A 214 -7.06 -24.86 12.69
N ASN A 215 -8.11 -24.09 12.96
CA ASN A 215 -8.95 -23.51 11.91
C ASN A 215 -8.27 -22.32 11.22
N PHE A 216 -7.37 -21.62 11.91
CA PHE A 216 -6.57 -20.55 11.33
C PHE A 216 -5.52 -21.07 10.35
N LEU A 217 -4.98 -22.27 10.60
CA LEU A 217 -4.04 -22.90 9.66
C LEU A 217 -4.72 -23.32 8.37
N ILE A 218 -6.01 -23.64 8.42
CA ILE A 218 -6.80 -23.87 7.21
C ILE A 218 -6.76 -22.60 6.35
N MET A 219 -6.92 -21.42 6.96
CA MET A 219 -6.85 -20.15 6.22
C MET A 219 -5.46 -19.92 5.62
N PHE A 220 -4.39 -20.21 6.36
CA PHE A 220 -3.01 -20.14 5.83
C PHE A 220 -2.85 -21.04 4.61
N ASN A 221 -3.26 -22.30 4.72
CA ASN A 221 -3.17 -23.27 3.63
C ASN A 221 -4.06 -22.92 2.44
N GLU A 222 -5.24 -22.35 2.67
CA GLU A 222 -6.12 -21.88 1.59
C GLU A 222 -5.57 -20.63 0.89
N ALA A 223 -4.81 -19.80 1.60
CA ALA A 223 -4.16 -18.63 1.03
C ALA A 223 -2.92 -19.02 0.21
N ASN A 224 -2.19 -20.03 0.67
CA ASN A 224 -1.00 -20.59 0.02
C ASN A 224 -1.39 -21.38 -1.24
N GLY A 225 -1.44 -20.71 -2.38
CA GLY A 225 -1.91 -21.28 -3.64
C GLY A 225 -0.90 -22.20 -4.31
N ASP A 226 0.39 -21.99 -4.04
CA ASP A 226 1.48 -22.76 -4.65
C ASP A 226 2.01 -23.90 -3.76
N ASN A 227 1.52 -24.01 -2.53
CA ASN A 227 1.89 -24.99 -1.50
C ASN A 227 3.39 -24.99 -1.16
N ASN A 228 4.08 -23.85 -1.25
CA ASN A 228 5.51 -23.74 -0.98
C ASN A 228 5.87 -23.66 0.53
N LYS A 229 4.88 -23.78 1.43
CA LYS A 229 4.94 -23.63 2.91
C LYS A 229 5.12 -22.20 3.44
N PHE A 230 5.20 -21.23 2.55
CA PHE A 230 5.23 -19.80 2.85
C PHE A 230 4.01 -19.13 2.22
N LEU A 231 3.63 -17.99 2.76
CA LEU A 231 2.62 -17.14 2.18
C LEU A 231 3.32 -15.91 1.62
N SER A 232 3.22 -15.69 0.32
CA SER A 232 3.70 -14.45 -0.30
C SER A 232 2.74 -13.29 -0.03
N MET A 233 3.23 -12.04 -0.11
CA MET A 233 2.40 -10.83 -0.02
C MET A 233 1.23 -10.87 -1.00
N THR A 234 1.47 -11.32 -2.24
CA THR A 234 0.41 -11.38 -3.27
C THR A 234 -0.68 -12.38 -2.91
N GLU A 235 -0.31 -13.56 -2.42
CA GLU A 235 -1.27 -14.57 -1.97
C GLU A 235 -2.07 -14.09 -0.76
N TYR A 236 -1.38 -13.48 0.20
CA TYR A 236 -2.00 -12.86 1.36
C TYR A 236 -3.01 -11.79 0.94
N LEU A 237 -2.63 -10.85 0.06
CA LEU A 237 -3.52 -9.79 -0.41
C LEU A 237 -4.72 -10.32 -1.19
N LYS A 238 -4.55 -11.39 -1.98
CA LYS A 238 -5.67 -12.02 -2.70
C LYS A 238 -6.68 -12.66 -1.76
N LYS A 239 -6.22 -13.25 -0.65
CA LYS A 239 -7.09 -13.95 0.31
C LYS A 239 -7.68 -13.02 1.36
N PHE A 240 -6.89 -12.06 1.83
CA PHE A 240 -7.16 -11.26 3.03
C PHE A 240 -7.28 -9.75 2.77
N GLY A 241 -6.89 -9.28 1.58
CA GLY A 241 -7.17 -7.92 1.13
C GLY A 241 -8.67 -7.74 0.90
N GLU A 242 -9.21 -6.58 1.29
CA GLU A 242 -10.63 -6.26 1.12
C GLU A 242 -10.95 -6.04 -0.38
N LEU A 243 -11.03 -7.12 -1.15
CA LEU A 243 -11.33 -7.06 -2.57
C LEU A 243 -12.78 -6.65 -2.78
N THR A 244 -12.99 -5.72 -3.71
CA THR A 244 -14.31 -5.17 -4.03
C THR A 244 -14.52 -5.14 -5.54
N THR A 245 -15.80 -5.12 -5.93
CA THR A 245 -16.25 -4.93 -7.31
C THR A 245 -17.01 -3.61 -7.38
N SER A 246 -16.70 -2.75 -8.35
CA SER A 246 -17.52 -1.56 -8.59
C SER A 246 -18.94 -2.01 -8.96
N LYS A 247 -19.95 -1.43 -8.31
CA LYS A 247 -21.36 -1.67 -8.66
C LYS A 247 -21.69 -1.17 -10.07
#